data_AF-A0A9P6TFM9-F1
#
_entry.id   AF-A0A9P6TFM9-F1
#
_cell.length_a   1.000
_cell.length_b   1.000
_cell.length_c   1.000
_cell.angle_alpha   90.00
_cell.angle_beta   90.00
_cell.angle_gamma   90.00
#
_symmetry.space_group_name_H-M   'P 1'
#
loop_
_entity.id
_entity.type
_entity.pdbx_description
1 polymer ?
#
loop_
_entity_poly.entity_id
_entity_poly.type
_entity_poly.pdbx_seq_one_letter_code
_entity_poly.pdbx_strand_id
1 'polypeptide(L)'
;MSTVSASLLRSNPLRRTQLYLRHQAHENPAIFWSVAIGLAGPVLLAVVPPIRRNYFAYKSPESLPASYPLPNRARDRTLSGYDD
;
A
#
# COMPACT_ATOMS: atom_id res chain seq x y z
N MET A 1 34.87 0.35 -49.01
CA MET A 1 35.73 -0.06 -47.89
C MET A 1 34.95 0.16 -46.59
N SER A 2 34.47 -0.96 -46.02
CA SER A 2 33.85 -1.19 -44.70
C SER A 2 33.10 -0.07 -43.94
N THR A 3 31.80 -0.30 -43.80
CA THR A 3 30.86 0.23 -42.82
C THR A 3 31.40 0.16 -41.39
N VAL A 4 31.53 1.30 -40.71
CA VAL A 4 31.79 1.35 -39.26
C VAL A 4 30.46 1.04 -38.54
N SER A 5 30.44 -0.16 -37.97
CA SER A 5 29.35 -0.84 -37.30
C SER A 5 28.67 -0.01 -36.20
N ALA A 6 27.35 0.10 -36.30
CA ALA A 6 26.43 0.68 -35.32
C ALA A 6 26.41 -0.12 -33.99
N SER A 7 27.46 -0.03 -33.16
CA SER A 7 27.58 -0.81 -31.92
C SER A 7 27.52 -0.01 -30.61
N LEU A 8 27.36 1.32 -30.64
CA LEU A 8 27.37 2.16 -29.43
C LEU A 8 25.98 2.42 -28.80
N LEU A 9 24.89 1.90 -29.39
CA LEU A 9 23.51 2.33 -29.08
C LEU A 9 22.60 1.24 -28.48
N ARG A 10 23.15 0.23 -27.78
CA ARG A 10 22.33 -0.81 -27.12
C ARG A 10 22.73 -1.09 -25.67
N SER A 11 23.04 -0.05 -24.90
CA SER A 11 23.03 -0.12 -23.44
C SER A 11 21.57 -0.07 -22.95
N ASN A 12 20.87 -1.21 -22.93
CA ASN A 12 19.53 -1.23 -22.31
C ASN A 12 19.72 -1.21 -20.77
N PRO A 13 19.46 -0.08 -20.08
CA PRO A 13 19.71 0.03 -18.64
C PRO A 13 18.91 -1.01 -17.86
N LEU A 14 17.72 -1.39 -18.36
CA LEU A 14 16.85 -2.39 -17.75
C LEU A 14 17.46 -3.79 -17.76
N ARG A 15 18.23 -4.15 -18.80
CA ARG A 15 18.92 -5.45 -18.83
C ARG A 15 20.03 -5.51 -17.79
N ARG A 16 20.74 -4.39 -17.57
CA ARG A 16 21.82 -4.31 -16.57
C ARG A 16 21.26 -4.41 -15.16
N THR A 17 20.15 -3.73 -14.88
CA THR A 17 19.50 -3.82 -13.56
C THR A 17 18.95 -5.22 -13.30
N GLN A 18 18.33 -5.88 -14.28
CA GLN A 18 17.83 -7.26 -14.14
C GLN A 18 18.94 -8.26 -13.84
N LEU A 19 20.08 -8.16 -14.55
CA LEU A 19 21.23 -9.03 -14.30
C LEU A 19 21.81 -8.80 -12.90
N TYR A 20 21.89 -7.55 -12.46
CA TYR A 20 22.34 -7.20 -11.11
C TYR A 20 21.42 -7.77 -10.02
N LEU A 21 20.09 -7.60 -10.15
CA LEU A 21 19.14 -8.14 -9.19
C LEU A 21 19.19 -9.67 -9.13
N ARG A 22 19.32 -10.33 -10.29
CA ARG A 22 19.49 -11.79 -10.35
C ARG A 22 20.76 -12.24 -9.62
N HIS A 23 21.87 -11.55 -9.82
CA HIS A 23 23.14 -11.85 -9.16
C HIS A 23 23.02 -11.69 -7.64
N GLN A 24 22.44 -10.59 -7.15
CA GLN A 24 22.22 -10.38 -5.73
C GLN A 24 21.29 -11.41 -5.09
N ALA A 25 20.27 -11.89 -5.82
CA ALA A 25 19.38 -12.94 -5.34
C ALA A 25 20.10 -14.28 -5.13
N HIS A 26 21.18 -14.57 -5.87
CA HIS A 26 21.97 -15.80 -5.73
C HIS A 26 23.12 -15.66 -4.73
N GLU A 27 23.85 -14.54 -4.75
CA GLU A 27 25.03 -14.36 -3.89
C GLU A 27 24.67 -13.94 -2.48
N ASN A 28 23.68 -13.04 -2.33
CA ASN A 28 23.27 -12.46 -1.05
C ASN A 28 21.75 -12.57 -0.86
N PRO A 29 21.20 -13.80 -0.80
CA PRO A 29 19.76 -14.01 -0.78
C PRO A 29 19.06 -13.32 0.41
N ALA A 30 19.70 -13.29 1.58
CA ALA A 30 19.11 -12.68 2.78
C ALA A 30 18.86 -11.17 2.60
N ILE A 31 19.81 -10.45 2.01
CA ILE A 31 19.71 -9.00 1.78
C ILE A 31 18.68 -8.73 0.68
N PHE A 32 18.72 -9.49 -0.41
CA PHE A 32 17.79 -9.31 -1.52
C PHE A 32 16.33 -9.51 -1.10
N TRP A 33 16.03 -10.63 -0.43
CA TRP A 33 14.66 -10.95 -0.05
C TRP A 33 14.12 -10.10 1.10
N SER A 34 14.97 -9.68 2.05
CA SER A 34 14.53 -8.76 3.11
C SER A 34 14.07 -7.42 2.54
N VAL A 35 14.81 -6.86 1.57
CA VAL A 35 14.40 -5.62 0.89
C VAL A 35 13.16 -5.86 0.02
N ALA A 36 13.12 -6.94 -0.75
CA ALA A 36 11.99 -7.24 -1.63
C ALA A 36 10.67 -7.39 -0.85
N ILE A 37 10.68 -8.15 0.26
CA ILE A 37 9.50 -8.34 1.12
C ILE A 37 9.18 -7.05 1.87
N GLY A 38 10.19 -6.33 2.36
CA GLY A 38 10.02 -5.04 3.01
C GLY A 38 9.33 -3.99 2.12
N LEU A 39 9.68 -3.96 0.82
CA LEU A 39 9.03 -3.09 -0.17
C LEU A 39 7.67 -3.62 -0.63
N ALA A 40 7.46 -4.94 -0.66
CA ALA A 40 6.19 -5.53 -1.07
C ALA A 40 5.03 -5.06 -0.17
N GLY A 41 5.24 -4.91 1.14
CA GLY A 41 4.22 -4.43 2.07
C GLY A 41 3.63 -3.06 1.72
N PRO A 42 4.45 -1.99 1.65
CA PRO A 42 4.00 -0.65 1.25
C PRO A 42 3.36 -0.62 -0.15
N VAL A 43 3.91 -1.37 -1.11
CA VAL A 43 3.34 -1.46 -2.47
C VAL A 43 1.94 -2.07 -2.43
N LEU A 44 1.76 -3.18 -1.71
CA LEU A 44 0.46 -3.80 -1.54
C LEU A 44 -0.52 -2.87 -0.81
N LEU A 45 -0.05 -2.13 0.21
CA LEU A 45 -0.89 -1.16 0.92
C LEU A 45 -1.35 -0.01 0.01
N ALA A 46 -0.54 0.41 -0.96
CA ALA A 46 -0.94 1.43 -1.93
C ALA A 46 -1.90 0.88 -3.00
N VAL A 47 -1.69 -0.35 -3.47
CA VAL A 47 -2.39 -0.92 -4.64
C VAL A 47 -3.67 -1.68 -4.26
N VAL A 48 -3.66 -2.45 -3.17
CA VAL A 48 -4.77 -3.34 -2.82
C VAL A 48 -6.04 -2.60 -2.35
N PRO A 49 -5.97 -1.57 -1.47
CA PRO A 49 -7.17 -0.86 -1.02
C PRO A 49 -8.00 -0.19 -2.12
N PRO A 50 -7.43 0.53 -3.11
CA PRO A 50 -8.25 1.11 -4.17
C PRO A 50 -8.87 0.02 -5.05
N ILE A 51 -8.13 -1.07 -5.34
CA ILE A 51 -8.68 -2.19 -6.10
C ILE A 51 -9.86 -2.83 -5.34
N ARG A 52 -9.70 -3.07 -4.03
CA ARG A 52 -10.72 -3.67 -3.18
C ARG A 52 -11.99 -2.81 -3.11
N ARG A 53 -11.86 -1.49 -2.99
CA ARG A 53 -13.00 -0.57 -2.91
C ARG A 53 -13.71 -0.42 -4.26
N ASN A 54 -12.97 -0.32 -5.36
CA ASN A 54 -13.52 0.02 -6.67
C ASN A 54 -14.08 -1.19 -7.43
N TYR A 55 -13.41 -2.34 -7.38
CA TYR A 55 -13.80 -3.52 -8.17
C TYR A 55 -14.61 -4.55 -7.38
N PHE A 56 -14.36 -4.67 -6.08
CA PHE A 56 -15.00 -5.68 -5.23
C PHE A 56 -16.12 -5.10 -4.34
N ALA A 57 -16.52 -3.85 -4.59
CA ALA A 57 -17.58 -3.14 -3.84
C ALA A 57 -17.42 -3.20 -2.30
N TYR A 58 -16.19 -3.35 -1.82
CA TYR A 58 -15.90 -3.47 -0.40
C TYR A 58 -16.10 -2.11 0.29
N LYS A 59 -17.02 -2.06 1.27
CA LYS A 59 -17.21 -0.91 2.14
C LYS A 59 -16.44 -1.10 3.43
N SER A 60 -15.68 -0.08 3.83
CA SER A 60 -15.06 -0.05 5.15
C SER A 60 -16.16 -0.06 6.22
N PRO A 61 -16.02 -0.85 7.29
CA PRO A 61 -16.97 -0.83 8.40
C PRO A 61 -16.99 0.56 9.03
N GLU A 62 -18.14 0.92 9.60
CA GLU A 62 -18.28 2.14 10.39
C GLU A 62 -17.40 2.07 11.64
N SER A 63 -16.91 3.22 12.09
CA SER A 63 -16.12 3.31 13.32
C SER A 63 -16.98 2.94 14.52
N LEU A 64 -16.48 2.04 15.35
CA LEU A 64 -17.10 1.75 16.64
C LEU A 64 -17.10 3.02 17.52
N PRO A 65 -18.17 3.24 18.31
CA PRO A 65 -18.19 4.36 19.23
C PRO A 65 -17.12 4.16 20.30
N ALA A 66 -16.22 5.14 20.45
CA ALA A 66 -15.19 5.12 21.47
C ALA A 66 -15.74 5.45 22.88
N SER A 67 -16.93 6.05 22.94
CA SER A 67 -17.57 6.51 24.17
C SER A 67 -19.09 6.38 24.08
N TYR A 68 -19.77 6.59 25.20
CA TYR A 68 -21.23 6.64 25.21
C TYR A 68 -21.73 7.73 24.26
N PRO A 69 -22.65 7.43 23.32
CA PRO A 69 -23.10 8.38 22.33
C PRO A 69 -23.97 9.45 23.00
N LEU A 70 -23.35 10.58 23.37
CA LEU A 70 -24.09 11.73 23.86
C LEU A 70 -24.86 12.36 22.70
N PRO A 71 -26.19 12.54 22.82
CA PRO A 71 -26.94 13.25 21.81
C PRO A 71 -26.48 14.71 21.79
N ASN A 72 -26.22 15.26 20.60
CA ASN A 72 -25.91 16.67 20.41
C ASN A 72 -27.19 17.52 20.50
N ARG A 73 -27.81 17.56 21.67
CA ARG A 73 -28.99 18.35 21.97
C ARG A 73 -28.87 19.01 23.35
N ALA A 74 -29.54 20.14 23.51
CA ALA A 74 -29.69 20.76 24.83
C ALA A 74 -30.45 19.82 25.78
N ARG A 75 -30.11 19.88 27.06
CA ARG A 75 -30.82 19.12 28.10
C ARG A 75 -32.29 19.53 28.10
N ASP A 76 -33.15 18.54 27.97
CA ASP A 76 -34.59 18.73 28.18
C ASP A 76 -34.86 18.87 29.67
N ARG A 77 -35.44 20.00 30.06
CA ARG A 77 -35.78 20.33 31.45
C ARG A 77 -37.24 20.01 31.80
N THR A 78 -38.02 19.56 30.83
CA THR A 78 -39.46 19.28 31.01
C THR A 78 -39.75 17.84 31.40
N LEU A 79 -38.73 16.97 31.41
CA LEU A 79 -38.83 15.58 31.84
C LEU A 79 -39.08 15.51 33.35
N SER A 80 -40.13 14.79 33.77
CA SER A 80 -40.52 14.52 35.16
C SER A 80 -40.97 13.06 35.30
N GLY A 81 -40.98 12.50 36.52
CA GLY A 81 -41.46 11.12 36.79
C GLY A 81 -40.57 10.26 37.69
N TYR A 82 -39.41 10.79 38.09
CA TYR A 82 -38.52 10.22 39.12
C TYR A 82 -38.10 11.31 40.11
N ASP A 83 -38.97 12.30 40.28
CA ASP A 83 -38.87 13.29 41.34
C ASP A 83 -39.35 12.61 42.63
N ASP A 84 -38.62 12.77 43.75
CA ASP A 84 -38.81 12.02 45.01
C ASP A 84 -40.28 11.86 45.48
#